data_AF-A0A8C7RES7-F1
#
_entry.id   AF-A0A8C7RES7-F1
#
_cell.length_a   1.000
_cell.length_b   1.000
_cell.length_c   1.000
_cell.angle_alpha   90.00
_cell.angle_beta   90.00
_cell.angle_gamma   90.00
#
_symmetry.space_group_name_H-M   'P 1'
#
loop_
_entity.id
_entity.type
_entity.pdbx_description
1 polymer ?
#
loop_
_entity_poly.entity_id
_entity_poly.type
_entity_poly.pdbx_seq_one_letter_code
_entity_poly.pdbx_strand_id
1 'polypeptide(L)'
;SSCLSNLGHSATGLEHVYQFLSAPVRTHTTHTHFRLIVHMPYLIILDASHNQLTDFFGFQPPKNLKEVNFSHNQMSVMTHLSAYSSLSKLNLDYNCFSEIGGLLHCASLTHLSLAHNKISCIRGLDNLPIKDLCLRGNQIEKIENVETLRTLQVLDLSLNRISSLSGLQNLHLLGSINLENMSMLLLSLLFQPQEQLDYRLAVIFLLQHLTGLDQEKVTVEEKVSAVNKYDPPLEVVAAREHMSHMVYQLMQPQVIYDSTLPSLDSPYPMLVLTGPQACGKRELAHKLCREFNDFFAYGTCHTTRGPYFGEEDGSDYHFVTEEDFQNMIHMGKFLQTMQYAGHWYGLSREAIEDVAREGLACCVHMELEGVFSLKNSHFEPRYVLMIPTDKEQYGRRLRTRALYTQTQIDTAVARVDTYVLINRERPGFFDNVIPCVFIPLDLFHILLCYSLNSKWIKYVVFLHTIPLNDKVKTCF
;
A
#
# COMPACT_ATOMS: atom_id res chain seq x y z
N SER A 1 28.82 35.67 34.31
CA SER A 1 28.59 36.66 35.39
C SER A 1 28.81 38.09 34.91
N SER A 2 29.87 38.40 34.14
CA SER A 2 30.23 39.78 33.75
C SER A 2 29.18 40.56 32.94
N CYS A 3 28.37 39.93 32.07
CA CYS A 3 27.32 40.66 31.35
C CYS A 3 26.12 41.06 32.23
N LEU A 4 25.67 40.18 33.13
CA LEU A 4 24.52 40.43 34.02
C LEU A 4 24.90 41.26 35.25
N SER A 5 26.13 41.12 35.77
CA SER A 5 26.62 41.93 36.90
C SER A 5 26.89 43.38 36.50
N ASN A 6 27.29 43.65 35.26
CA ASN A 6 27.48 45.01 34.75
C ASN A 6 26.16 45.73 34.42
N LEU A 7 25.04 45.00 34.30
CA LEU A 7 23.72 45.58 34.07
C LEU A 7 23.06 46.12 35.35
N GLY A 8 23.61 45.82 36.53
CA GLY A 8 23.03 46.20 37.83
C GLY A 8 23.13 47.69 38.20
N HIS A 9 23.84 48.51 37.42
CA HIS A 9 24.18 49.90 37.83
C HIS A 9 23.50 51.03 37.04
N SER A 10 22.77 50.77 35.96
CA SER A 10 21.95 51.80 35.30
C SER A 10 20.79 51.21 34.50
N ALA A 11 19.57 51.32 35.05
CA ALA A 11 18.33 50.89 34.38
C ALA A 11 17.98 51.72 33.12
N THR A 12 18.78 52.73 32.76
CA THR A 12 18.57 53.61 31.60
C THR A 12 19.29 53.15 30.33
N GLY A 13 20.25 52.21 30.41
CA GLY A 13 20.99 51.68 29.26
C GLY A 13 20.31 50.50 28.55
N LEU A 14 19.25 49.94 29.14
CA LEU A 14 18.50 48.78 28.62
C LEU A 14 17.45 49.15 27.57
N GLU A 15 17.22 50.44 27.30
CA GLU A 15 16.38 50.92 26.20
C GLU A 15 16.97 50.60 24.81
N HIS A 16 18.21 50.11 24.73
CA HIS A 16 18.90 49.79 23.47
C HIS A 16 18.93 48.27 23.13
N VAL A 17 18.16 47.91 22.08
CA VAL A 17 18.49 47.01 20.94
C VAL A 17 18.89 45.54 21.18
N TYR A 18 18.75 44.95 22.37
CA TYR A 18 19.06 43.51 22.52
C TYR A 18 17.94 42.63 21.97
N GLN A 19 18.13 42.08 20.77
CA GLN A 19 17.24 41.09 20.15
C GLN A 19 17.54 39.65 20.60
N PHE A 20 18.76 39.40 21.08
CA PHE A 20 19.25 38.11 21.54
C PHE A 20 19.92 38.25 22.91
N LEU A 21 19.53 37.39 23.86
CA LEU A 21 20.16 37.28 25.17
C LEU A 21 20.49 35.81 25.43
N SER A 22 21.77 35.48 25.61
CA SER A 22 22.22 34.15 26.02
C SER A 22 22.93 34.25 27.37
N ALA A 23 22.41 33.49 28.33
CA ALA A 23 22.94 33.36 29.67
C ALA A 23 23.08 31.88 30.11
N PRO A 24 23.82 31.04 29.38
CA PRO A 24 24.19 29.70 29.83
C PRO A 24 25.30 29.83 30.88
N VAL A 25 24.95 29.75 32.16
CA VAL A 25 25.91 29.97 33.26
C VAL A 25 25.99 28.74 34.16
N ARG A 26 27.17 28.09 34.19
CA ARG A 26 27.47 26.93 35.04
C ARG A 26 27.52 27.22 36.56
N THR A 27 27.26 28.45 37.00
CA THR A 27 27.42 28.89 38.39
C THR A 27 26.17 29.62 38.92
N HIS A 28 25.40 28.93 39.78
CA HIS A 28 24.40 29.44 40.74
C HIS A 28 23.59 30.71 40.39
N THR A 29 23.04 30.79 39.18
CA THR A 29 22.08 31.83 38.79
C THR A 29 20.67 31.44 39.23
N THR A 30 20.17 32.08 40.28
CA THR A 30 18.77 31.97 40.74
C THR A 30 17.85 32.95 39.99
N HIS A 31 16.53 32.75 40.07
CA HIS A 31 15.45 33.56 39.44
C HIS A 31 15.66 35.09 39.49
N THR A 32 16.39 35.58 40.48
CA THR A 32 16.70 37.00 40.71
C THR A 32 17.46 37.66 39.56
N HIS A 33 18.28 36.92 38.81
CA HIS A 33 19.09 37.46 37.72
C HIS A 33 18.30 37.72 36.43
N PHE A 34 17.17 37.03 36.24
CA PHE A 34 16.36 37.14 35.03
C PHE A 34 15.24 38.18 35.12
N ARG A 35 14.99 38.77 36.30
CA ARG A 35 14.00 39.86 36.48
C ARG A 35 14.23 41.06 35.55
N LEU A 36 15.47 41.31 35.16
CA LEU A 36 15.84 42.42 34.28
C LEU A 36 15.31 42.27 32.84
N ILE A 37 14.89 41.07 32.43
CA ILE A 37 14.33 40.79 31.10
C ILE A 37 13.02 41.56 30.86
N VAL A 38 12.24 41.84 31.91
CA VAL A 38 11.00 42.64 31.81
C VAL A 38 11.25 44.00 31.17
N HIS A 39 12.46 44.54 31.32
CA HIS A 39 12.85 45.85 30.78
C HIS A 39 13.46 45.78 29.37
N MET A 40 13.40 44.62 28.68
CA MET A 40 13.94 44.40 27.33
C MET A 40 12.82 44.18 26.29
N PRO A 41 12.11 45.24 25.83
CA PRO A 41 10.91 45.09 24.99
C PRO A 41 11.18 44.57 23.58
N TYR A 42 12.42 44.65 23.10
CA TYR A 42 12.85 44.19 21.77
C TYR A 42 13.46 42.78 21.75
N LEU A 43 13.45 42.08 22.89
CA LEU A 43 14.02 40.74 22.97
C LEU A 43 13.19 39.75 22.15
N ILE A 44 13.86 39.05 21.22
CA ILE A 44 13.24 38.06 20.32
C ILE A 44 13.65 36.64 20.73
N ILE A 45 14.92 36.46 21.11
CA ILE A 45 15.50 35.16 21.44
C ILE A 45 16.10 35.22 22.84
N LEU A 46 15.70 34.28 23.70
CA LEU A 46 16.24 34.11 25.03
C LEU A 46 16.82 32.70 25.19
N ASP A 47 18.10 32.61 25.50
CA ASP A 47 18.75 31.39 25.92
C ASP A 47 19.06 31.43 27.42
N ALA A 48 18.24 30.70 28.17
CA ALA A 48 18.34 30.49 29.61
C ALA A 48 18.71 29.02 29.93
N SER A 49 19.38 28.33 29.00
CA SER A 49 19.80 26.94 29.19
C SER A 49 20.92 26.78 30.23
N HIS A 50 21.13 25.55 30.72
CA HIS A 50 22.22 25.21 31.65
C HIS A 50 22.24 26.04 32.95
N ASN A 51 21.07 26.38 33.48
CA ASN A 51 20.93 27.07 34.76
C ASN A 51 20.31 26.11 35.81
N GLN A 52 19.87 26.65 36.95
CA GLN A 52 19.22 25.90 38.03
C GLN A 52 17.75 26.34 38.19
N LEU A 53 17.08 26.68 37.09
CA LEU A 53 15.69 27.13 37.13
C LEU A 53 14.76 25.98 37.51
N THR A 54 13.87 26.21 38.46
CA THR A 54 12.84 25.24 38.89
C THR A 54 11.45 25.60 38.39
N ASP A 55 11.24 26.86 37.96
CA ASP A 55 9.96 27.38 37.49
C ASP A 55 10.18 28.37 36.34
N PHE A 56 9.11 28.65 35.58
CA PHE A 56 9.08 29.72 34.60
C PHE A 56 9.20 31.09 35.30
N PHE A 57 9.48 32.14 34.53
CA PHE A 57 9.50 33.48 35.08
C PHE A 57 8.12 33.88 35.58
N GLY A 58 8.01 34.20 36.88
CA GLY A 58 6.79 34.75 37.51
C GLY A 58 6.47 36.19 37.10
N PHE A 59 6.90 36.63 35.93
CA PHE A 59 6.65 37.96 35.37
C PHE A 59 6.22 37.85 33.91
N GLN A 60 5.54 38.88 33.40
CA GLN A 60 5.08 38.89 32.02
C GLN A 60 6.29 39.01 31.07
N PRO A 61 6.48 38.05 30.14
CA PRO A 61 7.61 38.06 29.23
C PRO A 61 7.49 39.17 28.18
N PRO A 62 8.61 39.58 27.56
CA PRO A 62 8.59 40.56 26.47
C PRO A 62 7.65 40.14 25.34
N LYS A 63 6.81 41.08 24.86
CA LYS A 63 5.78 40.81 23.83
C LYS A 63 6.34 40.29 22.51
N ASN A 64 7.60 40.58 22.20
CA ASN A 64 8.25 40.20 20.94
C ASN A 64 9.06 38.90 21.03
N LEU A 65 9.03 38.22 22.18
CA LEU A 65 9.81 37.01 22.41
C LEU A 65 9.25 35.85 21.59
N LYS A 66 10.05 35.34 20.64
CA LYS A 66 9.69 34.30 19.67
C LYS A 66 10.39 32.98 19.92
N GLU A 67 11.59 32.99 20.48
CA GLU A 67 12.36 31.76 20.71
C GLU A 67 12.91 31.75 22.13
N VAL A 68 12.66 30.65 22.85
CA VAL A 68 13.16 30.50 24.22
C VAL A 68 13.76 29.12 24.41
N ASN A 69 14.98 29.10 24.95
CA ASN A 69 15.67 27.88 25.34
C ASN A 69 15.78 27.82 26.87
N PHE A 70 15.08 26.87 27.48
CA PHE A 70 15.11 26.52 28.91
C PHE A 70 15.74 25.13 29.14
N SER A 71 16.47 24.58 28.18
CA SER A 71 17.08 23.26 28.32
C SER A 71 18.10 23.16 29.46
N HIS A 72 18.36 21.95 29.96
CA HIS A 72 19.32 21.70 31.03
C HIS A 72 19.07 22.53 32.30
N ASN A 73 17.82 22.55 32.76
CA ASN A 73 17.41 23.16 34.02
C ASN A 73 16.83 22.08 34.96
N GLN A 74 16.09 22.49 36.00
CA GLN A 74 15.50 21.58 37.00
C GLN A 74 13.97 21.76 37.08
N MET A 75 13.35 22.13 35.95
CA MET A 75 11.93 22.43 35.90
C MET A 75 11.11 21.14 35.88
N SER A 76 10.03 21.08 36.66
CA SER A 76 9.19 19.89 36.78
C SER A 76 7.72 20.11 36.38
N VAL A 77 7.26 21.36 36.35
CA VAL A 77 5.84 21.70 36.12
C VAL A 77 5.72 22.69 34.96
N MET A 78 4.90 22.35 33.96
CA MET A 78 4.57 23.25 32.84
C MET A 78 3.38 24.15 33.19
N THR A 79 3.64 25.32 33.78
CA THR A 79 2.61 26.34 34.09
C THR A 79 2.98 27.71 33.52
N HIS A 80 1.99 28.59 33.39
CA HIS A 80 2.17 30.01 33.01
C HIS A 80 2.77 30.29 31.61
N LEU A 81 2.82 29.29 30.72
CA LEU A 81 3.28 29.47 29.34
C LEU A 81 2.32 30.30 28.46
N SER A 82 1.06 30.46 28.87
CA SER A 82 0.09 31.34 28.21
C SER A 82 0.51 32.81 28.13
N ALA A 83 1.44 33.24 29.00
CA ALA A 83 2.01 34.58 28.96
C ALA A 83 2.90 34.82 27.73
N TYR A 84 3.37 33.75 27.06
CA TYR A 84 4.26 33.77 25.91
C TYR A 84 3.48 33.63 24.59
N SER A 85 2.47 34.49 24.36
CA SER A 85 1.55 34.38 23.22
C SER A 85 2.21 34.44 21.83
N SER A 86 3.39 35.06 21.73
CA SER A 86 4.13 35.26 20.48
C SER A 86 5.24 34.22 20.25
N LEU A 87 5.34 33.23 21.12
CA LEU A 87 6.38 32.21 21.06
C LEU A 87 6.18 31.29 19.87
N SER A 88 7.25 31.11 19.10
CA SER A 88 7.32 30.27 17.90
C SER A 88 8.18 29.02 18.09
N LYS A 89 9.23 29.10 18.92
CA LYS A 89 10.11 27.98 19.26
C LYS A 89 10.35 27.91 20.77
N LEU A 90 10.18 26.72 21.31
CA LEU A 90 10.40 26.44 22.73
C LEU A 90 11.25 25.17 22.89
N ASN A 91 12.40 25.31 23.53
CA ASN A 91 13.22 24.18 23.93
C ASN A 91 13.18 24.01 25.46
N LEU A 92 12.76 22.82 25.91
CA LEU A 92 12.63 22.40 27.31
C LEU A 92 13.39 21.09 27.57
N ASP A 93 14.39 20.77 26.75
CA ASP A 93 15.14 19.51 26.83
C ASP A 93 15.88 19.35 28.17
N TYR A 94 16.14 18.12 28.60
CA TYR A 94 16.91 17.83 29.82
C TYR A 94 16.39 18.57 31.05
N ASN A 95 15.09 18.43 31.33
CA ASN A 95 14.43 18.89 32.54
C ASN A 95 13.77 17.69 33.25
N CYS A 96 12.85 17.95 34.17
CA CYS A 96 12.15 16.95 34.98
C CYS A 96 10.64 16.90 34.72
N PHE A 97 10.17 17.33 33.54
CA PHE A 97 8.73 17.38 33.24
C PHE A 97 8.12 15.97 33.12
N SER A 98 7.00 15.73 33.80
CA SER A 98 6.24 14.48 33.70
C SER A 98 4.98 14.60 32.83
N GLU A 99 4.49 15.81 32.63
CA GLU A 99 3.26 16.11 31.89
C GLU A 99 3.46 17.35 31.03
N ILE A 100 2.79 17.38 29.88
CA ILE A 100 2.75 18.53 28.98
C ILE A 100 1.51 19.36 29.32
N GLY A 101 1.70 20.65 29.59
CA GLY A 101 0.62 21.54 30.03
C GLY A 101 0.91 23.02 29.77
N GLY A 102 -0.09 23.86 29.97
CA GLY A 102 0.07 25.32 29.88
C GLY A 102 0.23 25.91 28.47
N LEU A 103 0.14 25.09 27.42
CA LEU A 103 0.38 25.50 26.02
C LEU A 103 -0.88 25.97 25.26
N LEU A 104 -2.07 25.87 25.85
CA LEU A 104 -3.37 26.12 25.19
C LEU A 104 -3.49 27.47 24.46
N HIS A 105 -2.74 28.50 24.88
CA HIS A 105 -2.78 29.84 24.30
C HIS A 105 -1.55 30.16 23.41
N CYS A 106 -0.66 29.20 23.19
CA CYS A 106 0.55 29.37 22.38
C CYS A 106 0.26 29.18 20.89
N ALA A 107 -0.64 30.01 20.33
CA ALA A 107 -1.15 29.87 18.97
C ALA A 107 -0.10 30.12 17.86
N SER A 108 1.10 30.59 18.20
CA SER A 108 2.21 30.77 17.24
C SER A 108 3.29 29.68 17.34
N LEU A 109 3.14 28.72 18.25
CA LEU A 109 4.17 27.74 18.55
C LEU A 109 4.25 26.69 17.44
N THR A 110 5.38 26.70 16.72
CA THR A 110 5.63 25.82 15.58
C THR A 110 6.70 24.77 15.87
N HIS A 111 7.62 25.05 16.80
CA HIS A 111 8.69 24.11 17.18
C HIS A 111 8.67 23.92 18.70
N LEU A 112 8.58 22.67 19.14
CA LEU A 112 8.60 22.29 20.54
C LEU A 112 9.55 21.12 20.76
N SER A 113 10.55 21.32 21.61
CA SER A 113 11.46 20.27 22.05
C SER A 113 11.32 20.03 23.53
N LEU A 114 11.07 18.77 23.88
CA LEU A 114 10.85 18.25 25.24
C LEU A 114 11.71 16.98 25.45
N ALA A 115 12.85 16.89 24.78
CA ALA A 115 13.71 15.72 24.81
C ALA A 115 14.28 15.47 26.22
N HIS A 116 14.51 14.20 26.57
CA HIS A 116 15.11 13.79 27.83
C HIS A 116 14.39 14.35 29.06
N ASN A 117 13.08 14.17 29.11
CA ASN A 117 12.21 14.45 30.26
C ASN A 117 11.62 13.14 30.82
N LYS A 118 10.55 13.22 31.62
CA LYS A 118 9.86 12.08 32.24
C LYS A 118 8.41 11.95 31.74
N ILE A 119 8.12 12.43 30.53
CA ILE A 119 6.76 12.46 29.98
C ILE A 119 6.29 11.04 29.66
N SER A 120 5.11 10.66 30.13
CA SER A 120 4.54 9.33 29.89
C SER A 120 3.38 9.32 28.89
N CYS A 121 2.73 10.46 28.66
CA CYS A 121 1.61 10.60 27.73
C CYS A 121 1.72 11.90 26.92
N ILE A 122 1.27 11.86 25.68
CA ILE A 122 1.22 13.02 24.79
C ILE A 122 -0.18 13.64 24.96
N ARG A 123 -0.31 14.62 25.86
CA ARG A 123 -1.57 15.35 26.13
C ARG A 123 -1.29 16.84 26.20
N GLY A 124 -2.31 17.68 26.09
CA GLY A 124 -2.14 19.14 26.25
C GLY A 124 -1.44 19.83 25.07
N LEU A 125 -1.39 19.17 23.91
CA LEU A 125 -0.93 19.73 22.62
C LEU A 125 -2.10 20.02 21.66
N ASP A 126 -3.33 19.93 22.14
CA ASP A 126 -4.53 19.94 21.31
C ASP A 126 -4.64 21.20 20.46
N ASN A 127 -4.83 21.01 19.15
CA ASN A 127 -5.02 22.07 18.14
C ASN A 127 -3.88 23.10 18.02
N LEU A 128 -2.68 22.79 18.52
CA LEU A 128 -1.53 23.67 18.33
C LEU A 128 -0.95 23.54 16.91
N PRO A 129 -0.48 24.64 16.29
CA PRO A 129 0.08 24.62 14.94
C PRO A 129 1.55 24.17 14.92
N ILE A 130 1.85 23.09 15.64
CA ILE A 130 3.19 22.53 15.74
C ILE A 130 3.56 21.89 14.40
N LYS A 131 4.78 22.18 13.92
CA LYS A 131 5.42 21.60 12.75
C LYS A 131 6.52 20.63 13.14
N ASP A 132 7.32 21.00 14.14
CA ASP A 132 8.44 20.19 14.61
C ASP A 132 8.26 19.87 16.09
N LEU A 133 8.10 18.59 16.40
CA LEU A 133 7.92 18.09 17.77
C LEU A 133 9.01 17.07 18.11
N CYS A 134 9.81 17.39 19.12
CA CYS A 134 10.80 16.46 19.65
C CYS A 134 10.42 16.00 21.06
N LEU A 135 10.13 14.71 21.19
CA LEU A 135 9.79 14.01 22.43
C LEU A 135 10.79 12.88 22.72
N ARG A 136 11.99 12.95 22.13
CA ARG A 136 13.07 11.97 22.29
C ARG A 136 13.38 11.69 23.76
N GLY A 137 13.59 10.44 24.15
CA GLY A 137 14.12 10.10 25.47
C GLY A 137 13.13 10.35 26.62
N ASN A 138 11.84 10.12 26.39
CA ASN A 138 10.78 10.17 27.39
C ASN A 138 10.31 8.76 27.77
N GLN A 139 9.18 8.66 28.47
CA GLN A 139 8.59 7.39 28.95
C GLN A 139 7.25 7.11 28.25
N ILE A 140 7.09 7.57 27.01
CA ILE A 140 5.83 7.45 26.27
C ILE A 140 5.63 6.00 25.83
N GLU A 141 4.44 5.45 26.08
CA GLU A 141 4.10 4.06 25.70
C GLU A 141 3.11 3.97 24.53
N LYS A 142 2.34 5.04 24.29
CA LYS A 142 1.31 5.10 23.25
C LYS A 142 1.33 6.45 22.55
N ILE A 143 1.11 6.43 21.25
CA ILE A 143 0.90 7.62 20.45
C ILE A 143 -0.59 7.98 20.53
N GLU A 144 -0.91 9.04 21.27
CA GLU A 144 -2.26 9.57 21.43
C GLU A 144 -2.25 11.09 21.28
N ASN A 145 -3.37 11.71 20.87
CA ASN A 145 -3.55 13.15 20.65
C ASN A 145 -2.66 13.80 19.57
N VAL A 146 -1.70 13.08 18.99
CA VAL A 146 -0.88 13.58 17.87
C VAL A 146 -1.77 13.81 16.64
N GLU A 147 -2.84 13.04 16.48
CA GLU A 147 -3.85 13.19 15.42
C GLU A 147 -4.49 14.59 15.35
N THR A 148 -4.42 15.37 16.44
CA THR A 148 -4.91 16.75 16.48
C THR A 148 -3.92 17.75 15.84
N LEU A 149 -2.65 17.38 15.72
CA LEU A 149 -1.55 18.21 15.20
C LEU A 149 -1.48 18.16 13.67
N ARG A 150 -2.50 18.74 13.01
CA ARG A 150 -2.66 18.67 11.55
C ARG A 150 -1.51 19.29 10.74
N THR A 151 -0.72 20.16 11.35
CA THR A 151 0.42 20.86 10.71
C THR A 151 1.76 20.17 10.91
N LEU A 152 1.79 19.04 11.62
CA LEU A 152 3.03 18.37 12.01
C LEU A 152 3.79 17.84 10.78
N GLN A 153 5.08 18.15 10.70
CA GLN A 153 5.98 17.81 9.60
C GLN A 153 7.14 16.94 10.06
N VAL A 154 7.68 17.19 11.26
CA VAL A 154 8.78 16.44 11.87
C VAL A 154 8.39 15.98 13.26
N LEU A 155 8.55 14.69 13.53
CA LEU A 155 8.25 14.08 14.82
C LEU A 155 9.40 13.18 15.27
N ASP A 156 10.05 13.52 16.38
CA ASP A 156 11.04 12.65 17.03
C ASP A 156 10.43 12.01 18.28
N LEU A 157 10.25 10.68 18.23
CA LEU A 157 9.79 9.84 19.33
C LEU A 157 10.84 8.79 19.72
N SER A 158 12.08 8.93 19.25
CA SER A 158 13.18 8.03 19.55
C SER A 158 13.40 7.89 21.07
N LEU A 159 13.96 6.75 21.51
CA LEU A 159 14.23 6.49 22.93
C LEU A 159 12.98 6.58 23.85
N ASN A 160 11.81 6.20 23.34
CA ASN A 160 10.58 6.00 24.13
C ASN A 160 10.25 4.50 24.27
N ARG A 161 9.08 4.17 24.84
CA ARG A 161 8.60 2.81 25.10
C ARG A 161 7.36 2.46 24.28
N ILE A 162 7.23 3.09 23.10
CA ILE A 162 6.04 2.96 22.26
C ILE A 162 6.01 1.56 21.62
N SER A 163 4.88 0.86 21.77
CA SER A 163 4.67 -0.50 21.28
C SER A 163 3.75 -0.58 20.04
N SER A 164 3.17 0.54 19.61
CA SER A 164 2.25 0.60 18.47
C SER A 164 2.38 1.93 17.73
N LEU A 165 2.25 1.88 16.40
CA LEU A 165 2.23 3.04 15.51
C LEU A 165 0.80 3.54 15.21
N SER A 166 -0.20 3.01 15.94
CA SER A 166 -1.57 3.53 15.89
C SER A 166 -1.58 5.02 16.29
N GLY A 167 -2.44 5.82 15.66
CA GLY A 167 -2.52 7.28 15.88
C GLY A 167 -1.76 8.14 14.86
N LEU A 168 -0.84 7.57 14.07
CA LEU A 168 -0.11 8.33 13.03
C LEU A 168 -0.81 8.38 11.66
N GLN A 169 -1.87 7.60 11.46
CA GLN A 169 -2.49 7.34 10.14
C GLN A 169 -3.07 8.58 9.46
N ASN A 170 -3.48 9.59 10.25
CA ASN A 170 -4.17 10.79 9.74
C ASN A 170 -3.24 12.01 9.56
N LEU A 171 -1.93 11.86 9.78
CA LEU A 171 -0.96 12.95 9.70
C LEU A 171 -0.42 13.13 8.29
N HIS A 172 -1.26 13.56 7.36
CA HIS A 172 -0.91 13.66 5.93
C HIS A 172 0.27 14.60 5.59
N LEU A 173 0.63 15.51 6.50
CA LEU A 173 1.75 16.44 6.32
C LEU A 173 3.05 15.97 6.98
N LEU A 174 3.04 14.82 7.66
CA LEU A 174 4.21 14.30 8.36
C LEU A 174 5.26 13.84 7.33
N GLY A 175 6.32 14.62 7.18
CA GLY A 175 7.39 14.36 6.24
C GLY A 175 8.51 13.52 6.83
N SER A 176 8.81 13.68 8.12
CA SER A 176 9.90 12.96 8.78
C SER A 176 9.50 12.47 10.17
N ILE A 177 9.85 11.22 10.45
CA ILE A 177 9.66 10.62 11.78
C ILE A 177 10.93 9.91 12.24
N ASN A 178 11.27 10.06 13.52
CA ASN A 178 12.37 9.34 14.15
C ASN A 178 11.81 8.44 15.26
N LEU A 179 12.06 7.14 15.14
CA LEU A 179 11.57 6.07 16.01
C LEU A 179 12.73 5.17 16.46
N GLU A 180 13.98 5.64 16.33
CA GLU A 180 15.17 4.92 16.75
C GLU A 180 15.07 4.41 18.20
N ASN A 181 15.59 3.20 18.42
CA ASN A 181 15.63 2.54 19.72
C ASN A 181 14.24 2.22 20.34
N MET A 182 13.15 2.41 19.59
CA MET A 182 11.86 1.75 19.85
C MET A 182 11.83 0.33 19.24
N SER A 183 12.69 0.10 18.24
CA SER A 183 12.74 -1.10 17.41
C SER A 183 12.97 -2.41 18.18
N MET A 184 13.72 -2.39 19.29
CA MET A 184 13.94 -3.58 20.11
C MET A 184 12.64 -4.12 20.76
N LEU A 185 11.66 -3.25 21.03
CA LEU A 185 10.41 -3.62 21.71
C LEU A 185 9.29 -3.92 20.70
N LEU A 186 9.23 -3.16 19.60
CA LEU A 186 8.26 -3.39 18.51
C LEU A 186 8.51 -4.71 17.78
N LEU A 187 9.78 -5.11 17.59
CA LEU A 187 10.12 -6.40 16.99
C LEU A 187 9.52 -7.57 17.78
N SER A 188 9.52 -7.52 19.12
CA SER A 188 9.02 -8.63 19.95
C SER A 188 7.52 -8.91 19.83
N LEU A 189 6.73 -7.91 19.43
CA LEU A 189 5.27 -8.00 19.39
C LEU A 189 4.72 -8.27 17.99
N LEU A 190 5.51 -8.04 16.93
CA LEU A 190 5.05 -8.18 15.56
C LEU A 190 5.85 -9.20 14.73
N PHE A 191 7.13 -9.50 15.02
CA PHE A 191 7.98 -10.31 14.13
C PHE A 191 9.05 -11.17 14.83
N GLN A 192 9.46 -12.27 14.16
CA GLN A 192 10.49 -13.19 14.64
C GLN A 192 11.91 -12.55 14.57
N PRO A 193 12.92 -13.09 15.28
CA PRO A 193 14.19 -12.39 15.59
C PRO A 193 15.17 -12.10 14.43
N GLN A 194 14.87 -12.48 13.17
CA GLN A 194 15.80 -12.36 12.03
C GLN A 194 15.63 -11.08 11.18
N GLU A 195 14.73 -10.16 11.54
CA GLU A 195 14.18 -9.17 10.60
C GLU A 195 14.31 -7.70 11.05
N GLN A 196 15.52 -7.19 11.25
CA GLN A 196 15.72 -5.75 11.49
C GLN A 196 15.38 -4.89 10.26
N LEU A 197 15.41 -5.47 9.05
CA LEU A 197 14.99 -4.86 7.78
C LEU A 197 13.47 -4.68 7.64
N ASP A 198 12.66 -5.40 8.43
CA ASP A 198 11.20 -5.42 8.25
C ASP A 198 10.52 -4.24 8.90
N TYR A 199 11.09 -3.76 10.01
CA TYR A 199 10.59 -2.58 10.68
C TYR A 199 10.53 -1.37 9.74
N ARG A 200 11.63 -1.07 9.06
CA ARG A 200 11.74 0.12 8.20
C ARG A 200 10.73 0.06 7.04
N LEU A 201 10.64 -1.08 6.37
CA LEU A 201 9.67 -1.28 5.29
C LEU A 201 8.22 -1.25 5.81
N ALA A 202 7.93 -1.80 6.99
CA ALA A 202 6.59 -1.75 7.59
C ALA A 202 6.15 -0.31 7.87
N VAL A 203 7.04 0.53 8.42
CA VAL A 203 6.72 1.95 8.66
C VAL A 203 6.49 2.69 7.35
N ILE A 204 7.36 2.45 6.34
CA ILE A 204 7.21 3.06 5.01
C ILE A 204 5.90 2.62 4.34
N PHE A 205 5.50 1.35 4.49
CA PHE A 205 4.24 0.84 3.97
C PHE A 205 3.03 1.52 4.63
N LEU A 206 3.04 1.67 5.95
CA LEU A 206 1.97 2.34 6.70
C LEU A 206 1.89 3.84 6.40
N LEU A 207 3.04 4.49 6.17
CA LEU A 207 3.16 5.93 5.96
C LEU A 207 3.87 6.24 4.63
N GLN A 208 3.23 5.90 3.51
CA GLN A 208 3.82 6.02 2.16
C GLN A 208 4.24 7.45 1.76
N HIS A 209 3.72 8.47 2.45
CA HIS A 209 4.03 9.87 2.22
C HIS A 209 5.33 10.34 2.90
N LEU A 210 5.96 9.53 3.76
CA LEU A 210 7.20 9.89 4.43
C LEU A 210 8.34 10.21 3.44
N THR A 211 9.16 11.18 3.83
CA THR A 211 10.39 11.60 3.13
C THR A 211 11.65 11.29 3.94
N GLY A 212 11.53 11.14 5.26
CA GLY A 212 12.62 10.72 6.14
C GLY A 212 12.13 9.81 7.26
N LEU A 213 12.92 8.79 7.58
CA LEU A 213 12.67 7.84 8.66
C LEU A 213 13.99 7.55 9.37
N ASP A 214 14.01 7.69 10.70
CA ASP A 214 15.18 7.43 11.54
C ASP A 214 16.43 8.19 11.07
N GLN A 215 16.24 9.50 10.79
CA GLN A 215 17.27 10.41 10.30
C GLN A 215 17.81 10.09 8.89
N GLU A 216 17.33 9.03 8.25
CA GLU A 216 17.68 8.67 6.88
C GLU A 216 16.57 9.06 5.91
N LYS A 217 16.96 9.50 4.70
CA LYS A 217 15.99 9.80 3.64
C LYS A 217 15.33 8.52 3.14
N VAL A 218 14.01 8.54 3.00
CA VAL A 218 13.26 7.43 2.39
C VAL A 218 13.36 7.54 0.87
N THR A 219 13.87 6.49 0.25
CA THR A 219 14.05 6.39 -1.20
C THR A 219 12.78 5.88 -1.89
N VAL A 220 12.69 6.07 -3.22
CA VAL A 220 11.55 5.55 -4.00
C VAL A 220 11.60 4.02 -4.05
N GLU A 221 12.81 3.46 -4.13
CA GLU A 221 13.08 2.02 -4.14
C GLU A 221 12.58 1.35 -2.87
N GLU A 222 12.79 1.96 -1.69
CA GLU A 222 12.25 1.44 -0.42
C GLU A 222 10.73 1.50 -0.38
N LYS A 223 10.11 2.56 -0.91
CA LYS A 223 8.64 2.66 -0.99
C LYS A 223 8.06 1.55 -1.85
N VAL A 224 8.64 1.34 -3.03
CA VAL A 224 8.24 0.24 -3.92
C VAL A 224 8.48 -1.12 -3.26
N SER A 225 9.61 -1.30 -2.58
CA SER A 225 9.93 -2.54 -1.86
C SER A 225 8.95 -2.83 -0.72
N ALA A 226 8.55 -1.80 0.02
CA ALA A 226 7.56 -1.90 1.09
C ALA A 226 6.19 -2.32 0.54
N VAL A 227 5.71 -1.67 -0.51
CA VAL A 227 4.46 -2.06 -1.19
C VAL A 227 4.55 -3.49 -1.72
N ASN A 228 5.63 -3.84 -2.43
CA ASN A 228 5.84 -5.20 -2.95
C ASN A 228 5.97 -6.31 -1.89
N LYS A 229 6.24 -5.94 -0.63
CA LYS A 229 6.33 -6.87 0.50
C LYS A 229 4.98 -7.08 1.18
N TYR A 230 4.20 -6.02 1.41
CA TYR A 230 2.97 -6.10 2.21
C TYR A 230 1.68 -6.09 1.38
N ASP A 231 1.66 -5.46 0.20
CA ASP A 231 0.51 -5.42 -0.72
C ASP A 231 1.00 -5.34 -2.18
N PRO A 232 1.61 -6.42 -2.70
CA PRO A 232 2.20 -6.42 -4.03
C PRO A 232 1.13 -6.22 -5.12
N PRO A 233 1.36 -5.33 -6.09
CA PRO A 233 0.48 -5.21 -7.25
C PRO A 233 0.31 -6.54 -8.00
N LEU A 234 -0.85 -6.75 -8.62
CA LEU A 234 -1.18 -8.00 -9.32
C LEU A 234 -0.12 -8.40 -10.36
N GLU A 235 0.49 -7.44 -11.04
CA GLU A 235 1.57 -7.66 -12.02
C GLU A 235 2.82 -8.26 -11.38
N VAL A 236 3.19 -7.77 -10.20
CA VAL A 236 4.37 -8.25 -9.48
C VAL A 236 4.13 -9.67 -8.99
N VAL A 237 2.92 -9.95 -8.50
CA VAL A 237 2.50 -11.31 -8.12
C VAL A 237 2.56 -12.23 -9.33
N ALA A 238 1.95 -11.82 -10.46
CA ALA A 238 1.92 -12.60 -11.69
C ALA A 238 3.30 -12.84 -12.30
N ALA A 239 4.20 -11.84 -12.27
CA ALA A 239 5.56 -12.00 -12.78
C ALA A 239 6.38 -12.98 -11.90
N ARG A 240 6.26 -12.86 -10.56
CA ARG A 240 6.90 -13.80 -9.63
C ARG A 240 6.42 -15.23 -9.85
N GLU A 241 5.11 -15.39 -9.98
CA GLU A 241 4.46 -16.68 -10.20
C GLU A 241 4.87 -17.29 -11.55
N HIS A 242 4.87 -16.50 -12.64
CA HIS A 242 5.36 -16.93 -13.95
C HIS A 242 6.83 -17.38 -13.90
N MET A 243 7.70 -16.60 -13.23
CA MET A 243 9.12 -16.97 -13.03
C MET A 243 9.25 -18.29 -12.28
N SER A 244 8.45 -18.52 -11.23
CA SER A 244 8.45 -19.79 -10.48
C SER A 244 8.11 -20.97 -11.39
N HIS A 245 7.06 -20.88 -12.20
CA HIS A 245 6.71 -21.98 -13.12
C HIS A 245 7.73 -22.18 -14.23
N MET A 246 8.32 -21.11 -14.76
CA MET A 246 9.44 -21.22 -15.70
C MET A 246 10.60 -22.00 -15.09
N VAL A 247 10.97 -21.71 -13.84
CA VAL A 247 12.03 -22.44 -13.13
C VAL A 247 11.66 -23.91 -12.97
N TYR A 248 10.43 -24.23 -12.52
CA TYR A 248 10.00 -25.62 -12.41
C TYR A 248 9.99 -26.36 -13.75
N GLN A 249 9.56 -25.70 -14.83
CA GLN A 249 9.56 -26.27 -16.18
C GLN A 249 10.97 -26.51 -16.70
N LEU A 250 11.91 -25.59 -16.47
CA LEU A 250 13.31 -25.74 -16.89
C LEU A 250 14.02 -26.89 -16.16
N MET A 251 13.54 -27.29 -14.98
CA MET A 251 14.04 -28.46 -14.26
C MET A 251 13.49 -29.79 -14.79
N GLN A 252 12.47 -29.77 -15.67
CA GLN A 252 11.91 -30.97 -16.30
C GLN A 252 12.64 -31.32 -17.60
N PRO A 253 12.53 -32.58 -18.08
CA PRO A 253 13.02 -32.95 -19.41
C PRO A 253 12.42 -32.06 -20.49
N GLN A 254 13.28 -31.56 -21.39
CA GLN A 254 12.85 -30.73 -22.51
C GLN A 254 12.03 -31.56 -23.51
N VAL A 255 10.84 -31.09 -23.83
CA VAL A 255 9.91 -31.72 -24.79
C VAL A 255 9.56 -30.71 -25.88
N ILE A 256 9.47 -31.17 -27.11
CA ILE A 256 8.94 -30.36 -28.22
C ILE A 256 7.41 -30.43 -28.14
N TYR A 257 6.78 -29.26 -28.08
CA TYR A 257 5.34 -29.13 -27.88
C TYR A 257 4.62 -28.95 -29.22
N ASP A 258 3.42 -29.51 -29.35
CA ASP A 258 2.58 -29.35 -30.55
C ASP A 258 2.16 -27.88 -30.69
N SER A 259 1.95 -27.20 -29.57
CA SER A 259 1.66 -25.76 -29.53
C SER A 259 2.81 -24.90 -30.06
N THR A 260 4.06 -25.38 -30.11
CA THR A 260 5.21 -24.61 -30.62
C THR A 260 5.58 -24.94 -32.07
N LEU A 261 4.88 -25.89 -32.71
CA LEU A 261 5.26 -26.45 -34.01
C LEU A 261 4.65 -25.84 -35.30
N PRO A 262 3.66 -24.91 -35.33
CA PRO A 262 3.13 -24.45 -36.62
C PRO A 262 4.02 -23.40 -37.33
N SER A 263 4.61 -22.44 -36.61
CA SER A 263 5.70 -21.58 -37.09
C SER A 263 6.36 -20.83 -35.92
N LEU A 264 7.66 -20.56 -35.98
CA LEU A 264 8.36 -19.76 -34.96
C LEU A 264 7.88 -18.31 -34.91
N ASP A 265 7.28 -17.81 -35.99
CA ASP A 265 6.90 -16.41 -36.16
C ASP A 265 5.44 -16.14 -35.79
N SER A 266 4.66 -17.17 -35.45
CA SER A 266 3.24 -17.03 -35.08
C SER A 266 2.89 -17.81 -33.83
N PRO A 267 2.39 -17.15 -32.77
CA PRO A 267 2.00 -17.82 -31.54
C PRO A 267 0.83 -18.78 -31.78
N TYR A 268 0.76 -19.82 -30.96
CA TYR A 268 -0.34 -20.79 -30.98
C TYR A 268 -1.70 -20.09 -30.77
N PRO A 269 -2.73 -20.38 -31.57
CA PRO A 269 -4.01 -19.71 -31.46
C PRO A 269 -4.72 -20.06 -30.13
N MET A 270 -4.83 -19.05 -29.26
CA MET A 270 -5.54 -19.15 -27.99
C MET A 270 -6.59 -18.05 -27.82
N LEU A 271 -7.74 -18.43 -27.27
CA LEU A 271 -8.80 -17.52 -26.84
C LEU A 271 -9.00 -17.63 -25.33
N VAL A 272 -8.89 -16.51 -24.63
CA VAL A 272 -9.05 -16.41 -23.19
C VAL A 272 -10.27 -15.56 -22.86
N LEU A 273 -11.27 -16.17 -22.23
CA LEU A 273 -12.42 -15.46 -21.67
C LEU A 273 -12.13 -15.07 -20.21
N THR A 274 -12.19 -13.79 -19.90
CA THR A 274 -11.89 -13.28 -18.56
C THR A 274 -12.98 -12.35 -18.05
N GLY A 275 -13.09 -12.17 -16.73
CA GLY A 275 -14.14 -11.35 -16.13
C GLY A 275 -14.55 -11.80 -14.73
N PRO A 276 -15.43 -11.03 -14.06
CA PRO A 276 -15.90 -11.35 -12.72
C PRO A 276 -16.59 -12.72 -12.64
N GLN A 277 -16.70 -13.26 -11.42
CA GLN A 277 -17.32 -14.56 -11.16
C GLN A 277 -18.76 -14.60 -11.70
N ALA A 278 -19.22 -15.75 -12.19
CA ALA A 278 -20.58 -15.93 -12.72
C ALA A 278 -21.02 -14.98 -13.85
N CYS A 279 -20.08 -14.35 -14.58
CA CYS A 279 -20.38 -13.55 -15.77
C CYS A 279 -20.66 -14.37 -17.04
N GLY A 280 -20.73 -15.71 -16.93
CA GLY A 280 -21.02 -16.60 -18.07
C GLY A 280 -19.78 -17.07 -18.83
N LYS A 281 -18.57 -16.90 -18.28
CA LYS A 281 -17.30 -17.25 -18.96
C LYS A 281 -17.25 -18.72 -19.37
N ARG A 282 -17.57 -19.61 -18.42
CA ARG A 282 -17.60 -21.06 -18.62
C ARG A 282 -18.65 -21.46 -19.65
N GLU A 283 -19.87 -20.97 -19.46
CA GLU A 283 -21.00 -21.28 -20.35
C GLU A 283 -20.72 -20.82 -21.78
N LEU A 284 -20.10 -19.64 -21.96
CA LEU A 284 -19.73 -19.12 -23.27
C LEU A 284 -18.58 -19.91 -23.91
N ALA A 285 -17.55 -20.28 -23.13
CA ALA A 285 -16.43 -21.09 -23.61
C ALA A 285 -16.92 -22.45 -24.14
N HIS A 286 -17.68 -23.21 -23.35
CA HIS A 286 -18.20 -24.50 -23.79
C HIS A 286 -19.15 -24.37 -24.98
N LYS A 287 -19.99 -23.34 -25.01
CA LYS A 287 -20.90 -23.12 -26.14
C LYS A 287 -20.11 -22.85 -27.43
N LEU A 288 -19.10 -22.00 -27.36
CA LEU A 288 -18.23 -21.71 -28.49
C LEU A 288 -17.53 -22.98 -29.02
N CYS A 289 -16.96 -23.80 -28.13
CA CYS A 289 -16.31 -25.05 -28.54
C CYS A 289 -17.30 -26.09 -29.09
N ARG A 290 -18.57 -26.08 -28.66
CA ARG A 290 -19.61 -26.98 -29.19
C ARG A 290 -20.09 -26.56 -30.58
N GLU A 291 -20.29 -25.26 -30.81
CA GLU A 291 -20.80 -24.73 -32.08
C GLU A 291 -19.71 -24.65 -33.17
N PHE A 292 -18.46 -24.39 -32.77
CA PHE A 292 -17.30 -24.31 -33.67
C PHE A 292 -16.25 -25.38 -33.32
N ASN A 293 -16.69 -26.62 -33.11
CA ASN A 293 -15.83 -27.75 -32.78
C ASN A 293 -14.77 -28.07 -33.87
N ASP A 294 -15.01 -27.63 -35.12
CA ASP A 294 -14.05 -27.72 -36.21
C ASP A 294 -12.85 -26.75 -36.03
N PHE A 295 -12.95 -25.77 -35.12
CA PHE A 295 -11.94 -24.71 -34.95
C PHE A 295 -11.45 -24.56 -33.51
N PHE A 296 -12.26 -24.89 -32.51
CA PHE A 296 -11.95 -24.66 -31.11
C PHE A 296 -12.23 -25.90 -30.27
N ALA A 297 -11.33 -26.18 -29.32
CA ALA A 297 -11.59 -27.08 -28.21
C ALA A 297 -11.30 -26.39 -26.87
N TYR A 298 -11.96 -26.90 -25.83
CA TYR A 298 -11.86 -26.33 -24.49
C TYR A 298 -10.65 -26.90 -23.76
N GLY A 299 -9.78 -26.02 -23.25
CA GLY A 299 -8.64 -26.41 -22.42
C GLY A 299 -9.05 -26.57 -20.96
N THR A 300 -9.25 -27.79 -20.50
CA THR A 300 -9.71 -28.07 -19.13
C THR A 300 -8.67 -27.67 -18.09
N CYS A 301 -8.97 -26.65 -17.29
CA CYS A 301 -8.09 -26.17 -16.22
C CYS A 301 -8.19 -27.06 -14.96
N HIS A 302 -7.26 -26.92 -14.02
CA HIS A 302 -7.28 -27.64 -12.74
C HIS A 302 -7.79 -26.75 -11.61
N THR A 303 -8.45 -27.33 -10.61
CA THR A 303 -8.81 -26.62 -9.38
C THR A 303 -8.84 -27.52 -8.15
N THR A 304 -8.59 -26.94 -6.98
CA THR A 304 -8.77 -27.62 -5.67
C THR A 304 -10.14 -27.38 -5.04
N ARG A 305 -10.99 -26.57 -5.69
CA ARG A 305 -12.39 -26.40 -5.29
C ARG A 305 -13.18 -27.66 -5.64
N GLY A 306 -14.07 -28.14 -4.77
CA GLY A 306 -14.99 -29.22 -5.15
C GLY A 306 -15.98 -28.80 -6.26
N PRO A 307 -16.49 -29.74 -7.09
CA PRO A 307 -17.40 -29.43 -8.18
C PRO A 307 -18.72 -28.80 -7.70
N TYR A 308 -19.24 -27.83 -8.45
CA TYR A 308 -20.59 -27.32 -8.28
C TYR A 308 -21.62 -28.25 -8.94
N PHE A 309 -22.90 -28.06 -8.61
CA PHE A 309 -23.97 -28.83 -9.25
C PHE A 309 -23.96 -28.66 -10.78
N GLY A 310 -23.79 -29.77 -11.49
CA GLY A 310 -23.71 -29.82 -12.95
C GLY A 310 -22.32 -29.56 -13.55
N GLU A 311 -21.27 -29.46 -12.72
CA GLU A 311 -19.88 -29.53 -13.21
C GLU A 311 -19.42 -30.99 -13.26
N GLU A 312 -18.68 -31.35 -14.30
CA GLU A 312 -18.13 -32.68 -14.55
C GLU A 312 -16.60 -32.65 -14.58
N ASP A 313 -15.98 -33.62 -13.90
CA ASP A 313 -14.52 -33.77 -13.88
C ASP A 313 -13.99 -34.11 -15.27
N GLY A 314 -12.91 -33.43 -15.67
CA GLY A 314 -12.32 -33.55 -17.00
C GLY A 314 -13.05 -32.80 -18.11
N SER A 315 -14.25 -32.28 -17.85
CA SER A 315 -14.96 -31.41 -18.80
C SER A 315 -14.87 -29.94 -18.38
N ASP A 316 -15.28 -29.61 -17.16
CA ASP A 316 -15.29 -28.23 -16.67
C ASP A 316 -13.95 -27.85 -16.04
N TYR A 317 -13.47 -28.73 -15.17
CA TYR A 317 -12.18 -28.67 -14.52
C TYR A 317 -11.67 -30.09 -14.22
N HIS A 318 -10.37 -30.21 -14.03
CA HIS A 318 -9.78 -31.32 -13.28
C HIS A 318 -9.82 -30.98 -11.79
N PHE A 319 -10.65 -31.68 -11.04
CA PHE A 319 -10.82 -31.49 -9.61
C PHE A 319 -9.78 -32.32 -8.84
N VAL A 320 -8.76 -31.65 -8.31
CA VAL A 320 -7.62 -32.29 -7.64
C VAL A 320 -7.51 -31.88 -6.18
N THR A 321 -6.80 -32.66 -5.37
CA THR A 321 -6.53 -32.26 -3.98
C THR A 321 -5.50 -31.13 -3.93
N GLU A 322 -5.44 -30.40 -2.81
CA GLU A 322 -4.40 -29.37 -2.65
C GLU A 322 -2.99 -29.97 -2.64
N GLU A 323 -2.81 -31.15 -2.06
CA GLU A 323 -1.54 -31.89 -2.10
C GLU A 323 -1.13 -32.23 -3.53
N ASP A 324 -2.05 -32.78 -4.33
CA ASP A 324 -1.80 -33.10 -5.73
C ASP A 324 -1.50 -31.84 -6.55
N PHE A 325 -2.25 -30.76 -6.34
CA PHE A 325 -2.02 -29.49 -7.02
C PHE A 325 -0.61 -28.94 -6.72
N GLN A 326 -0.19 -28.98 -5.46
CA GLN A 326 1.17 -28.57 -5.07
C GLN A 326 2.22 -29.48 -5.69
N ASN A 327 2.00 -30.80 -5.74
CA ASN A 327 2.90 -31.73 -6.42
C ASN A 327 3.02 -31.39 -7.92
N MET A 328 1.91 -31.07 -8.59
CA MET A 328 1.89 -30.66 -10.00
C MET A 328 2.67 -29.36 -10.26
N ILE A 329 2.64 -28.40 -9.32
CA ILE A 329 3.47 -27.18 -9.38
C ILE A 329 4.96 -27.56 -9.39
N HIS A 330 5.41 -28.37 -8.43
CA HIS A 330 6.81 -28.76 -8.30
C HIS A 330 7.29 -29.62 -9.48
N MET A 331 6.38 -30.39 -10.09
CA MET A 331 6.61 -31.13 -11.33
C MET A 331 6.62 -30.25 -12.59
N GLY A 332 6.46 -28.93 -12.46
CA GLY A 332 6.47 -28.00 -13.60
C GLY A 332 5.30 -28.19 -14.57
N LYS A 333 4.17 -28.76 -14.14
CA LYS A 333 3.02 -29.04 -15.02
C LYS A 333 2.20 -27.81 -15.39
N PHE A 334 2.25 -26.75 -14.58
CA PHE A 334 1.47 -25.55 -14.78
C PHE A 334 2.21 -24.49 -15.60
N LEU A 335 1.44 -23.76 -16.42
CA LEU A 335 1.87 -22.52 -17.06
C LEU A 335 1.56 -21.31 -16.17
N GLN A 336 0.44 -21.41 -15.48
CA GLN A 336 -0.09 -20.38 -14.61
C GLN A 336 -0.94 -21.04 -13.53
N THR A 337 -0.83 -20.54 -12.30
CA THR A 337 -1.63 -20.85 -11.14
C THR A 337 -2.08 -19.57 -10.45
N MET A 338 -3.19 -19.65 -9.73
CA MET A 338 -3.70 -18.58 -8.90
C MET A 338 -4.46 -19.15 -7.72
N GLN A 339 -4.57 -18.36 -6.67
CA GLN A 339 -5.43 -18.66 -5.55
C GLN A 339 -6.63 -17.71 -5.56
N TYR A 340 -7.83 -18.27 -5.57
CA TYR A 340 -9.08 -17.52 -5.56
C TYR A 340 -10.05 -18.13 -4.56
N ALA A 341 -10.56 -17.29 -3.64
CA ALA A 341 -11.48 -17.69 -2.57
C ALA A 341 -11.01 -18.92 -1.76
N GLY A 342 -9.71 -19.01 -1.49
CA GLY A 342 -9.09 -20.11 -0.73
C GLY A 342 -8.83 -21.39 -1.53
N HIS A 343 -9.16 -21.42 -2.81
CA HIS A 343 -8.91 -22.56 -3.69
C HIS A 343 -7.87 -22.21 -4.75
N TRP A 344 -7.11 -23.21 -5.18
CA TRP A 344 -6.17 -23.08 -6.28
C TRP A 344 -6.86 -23.33 -7.61
N TYR A 345 -6.40 -22.60 -8.63
CA TYR A 345 -6.78 -22.77 -10.03
C TYR A 345 -5.51 -22.74 -10.85
N GLY A 346 -5.41 -23.55 -11.90
CA GLY A 346 -4.23 -23.56 -12.75
C GLY A 346 -4.50 -24.02 -14.17
N LEU A 347 -3.84 -23.35 -15.13
CA LEU A 347 -3.77 -23.77 -16.52
C LEU A 347 -2.54 -24.66 -16.69
N SER A 348 -2.76 -25.96 -16.88
CA SER A 348 -1.66 -26.89 -17.15
C SER A 348 -1.18 -26.73 -18.59
N ARG A 349 0.09 -27.08 -18.84
CA ARG A 349 0.60 -27.16 -20.19
C ARG A 349 -0.14 -28.21 -21.02
N GLU A 350 -0.42 -29.37 -20.41
CA GLU A 350 -1.15 -30.48 -21.03
C GLU A 350 -2.55 -30.07 -21.52
N ALA A 351 -3.26 -29.19 -20.80
CA ALA A 351 -4.56 -28.67 -21.23
C ALA A 351 -4.51 -27.89 -22.56
N ILE A 352 -3.36 -27.29 -22.89
CA ILE A 352 -3.13 -26.63 -24.18
C ILE A 352 -2.68 -27.65 -25.23
N GLU A 353 -1.74 -28.52 -24.86
CA GLU A 353 -1.17 -29.50 -25.79
C GLU A 353 -2.20 -30.52 -26.27
N ASP A 354 -3.17 -30.92 -25.43
CA ASP A 354 -4.24 -31.83 -25.84
C ASP A 354 -5.10 -31.22 -26.95
N VAL A 355 -5.38 -29.92 -26.87
CA VAL A 355 -6.09 -29.20 -27.93
C VAL A 355 -5.20 -29.00 -29.17
N ALA A 356 -3.92 -28.71 -28.96
CA ALA A 356 -2.96 -28.47 -30.05
C ALA A 356 -2.74 -29.73 -30.90
N ARG A 357 -2.72 -30.91 -30.26
CA ARG A 357 -2.57 -32.21 -30.92
C ARG A 357 -3.75 -32.54 -31.84
N GLU A 358 -4.93 -32.01 -31.54
CA GLU A 358 -6.11 -32.09 -32.41
C GLU A 358 -6.09 -31.06 -33.54
N GLY A 359 -5.11 -30.14 -33.56
CA GLY A 359 -4.98 -29.09 -34.56
C GLY A 359 -6.01 -27.97 -34.41
N LEU A 360 -6.61 -27.82 -33.22
CA LEU A 360 -7.66 -26.84 -32.91
C LEU A 360 -7.07 -25.65 -32.14
N ALA A 361 -7.80 -24.53 -32.08
CA ALA A 361 -7.45 -23.41 -31.22
C ALA A 361 -7.93 -23.66 -29.78
N CYS A 362 -7.08 -23.35 -28.80
CA CYS A 362 -7.42 -23.56 -27.39
C CYS A 362 -8.29 -22.41 -26.86
N CYS A 363 -9.48 -22.75 -26.36
CA CYS A 363 -10.35 -21.81 -25.65
C CYS A 363 -10.34 -22.13 -24.16
N VAL A 364 -9.99 -21.13 -23.33
CA VAL A 364 -9.93 -21.25 -21.87
C VAL A 364 -10.61 -20.05 -21.22
N HIS A 365 -10.98 -20.20 -19.95
CA HIS A 365 -11.43 -19.06 -19.15
C HIS A 365 -10.66 -18.94 -17.84
N MET A 366 -10.43 -17.71 -17.39
CA MET A 366 -9.68 -17.44 -16.17
C MET A 366 -10.02 -16.07 -15.56
N GLU A 367 -9.71 -15.89 -14.29
CA GLU A 367 -9.73 -14.61 -13.61
C GLU A 367 -8.58 -13.69 -14.07
N LEU A 368 -8.65 -12.44 -13.67
CA LEU A 368 -7.71 -11.37 -14.02
C LEU A 368 -6.24 -11.71 -13.69
N GLU A 369 -5.99 -12.33 -12.55
CA GLU A 369 -4.67 -12.74 -12.10
C GLU A 369 -4.03 -13.72 -13.09
N GLY A 370 -4.81 -14.67 -13.60
CA GLY A 370 -4.37 -15.60 -14.63
C GLY A 370 -4.06 -14.90 -15.96
N VAL A 371 -4.82 -13.86 -16.31
CA VAL A 371 -4.53 -13.03 -17.49
C VAL A 371 -3.18 -12.33 -17.35
N PHE A 372 -2.89 -11.73 -16.20
CA PHE A 372 -1.60 -11.07 -15.94
C PHE A 372 -0.43 -12.04 -16.07
N SER A 373 -0.56 -13.24 -15.51
CA SER A 373 0.51 -14.24 -15.58
C SER A 373 0.68 -14.77 -17.01
N LEU A 374 -0.41 -15.11 -17.69
CA LEU A 374 -0.36 -15.64 -19.06
C LEU A 374 0.17 -14.63 -20.08
N LYS A 375 -0.01 -13.31 -19.85
CA LYS A 375 0.60 -12.26 -20.68
C LYS A 375 2.13 -12.21 -20.59
N ASN A 376 2.74 -12.80 -19.56
CA ASN A 376 4.19 -12.95 -19.48
C ASN A 376 4.71 -14.14 -20.31
N SER A 377 3.80 -14.98 -20.82
CA SER A 377 4.14 -16.14 -21.66
C SER A 377 4.20 -15.79 -23.15
N HIS A 378 4.81 -16.68 -23.93
CA HIS A 378 4.94 -16.57 -25.39
C HIS A 378 3.65 -16.87 -26.17
N PHE A 379 2.56 -17.26 -25.51
CA PHE A 379 1.33 -17.70 -26.19
C PHE A 379 0.53 -16.56 -26.82
N GLU A 380 0.79 -15.30 -26.43
CA GLU A 380 0.07 -14.09 -26.88
C GLU A 380 -1.44 -14.31 -27.18
N PRO A 381 -2.23 -14.85 -26.22
CA PRO A 381 -3.63 -15.17 -26.47
C PRO A 381 -4.46 -13.93 -26.78
N ARG A 382 -5.60 -14.14 -27.44
CA ARG A 382 -6.65 -13.12 -27.48
C ARG A 382 -7.47 -13.11 -26.21
N TYR A 383 -7.54 -11.95 -25.58
CA TYR A 383 -8.26 -11.75 -24.33
C TYR A 383 -9.60 -11.05 -24.58
N VAL A 384 -10.69 -11.72 -24.20
CA VAL A 384 -12.04 -11.15 -24.26
C VAL A 384 -12.56 -10.95 -22.83
N LEU A 385 -12.75 -9.69 -22.47
CA LEU A 385 -13.30 -9.30 -21.18
C LEU A 385 -14.82 -9.38 -21.19
N MET A 386 -15.39 -10.21 -20.32
CA MET A 386 -16.81 -10.22 -20.00
C MET A 386 -17.06 -9.38 -18.74
N ILE A 387 -17.85 -8.31 -18.86
CA ILE A 387 -18.05 -7.38 -17.74
C ILE A 387 -19.52 -6.98 -17.57
N PRO A 388 -20.07 -6.94 -16.33
CA PRO A 388 -21.45 -6.52 -16.11
C PRO A 388 -21.60 -5.03 -16.36
N THR A 389 -22.67 -4.65 -17.07
CA THR A 389 -23.02 -3.25 -17.31
C THR A 389 -23.70 -2.59 -16.12
N ASP A 390 -24.38 -3.39 -15.28
CA ASP A 390 -25.05 -2.94 -14.06
C ASP A 390 -24.62 -3.82 -12.88
N LYS A 391 -23.87 -3.20 -11.95
CA LYS A 391 -23.36 -3.88 -10.75
C LYS A 391 -24.46 -4.26 -9.76
N GLU A 392 -25.48 -3.42 -9.60
CA GLU A 392 -26.57 -3.72 -8.66
C GLU A 392 -27.34 -4.93 -9.14
N GLN A 393 -27.68 -4.95 -10.43
CA GLN A 393 -28.43 -6.04 -11.04
C GLN A 393 -27.63 -7.35 -11.04
N TYR A 394 -26.33 -7.27 -11.32
CA TYR A 394 -25.39 -8.38 -11.19
C TYR A 394 -25.34 -8.94 -9.76
N GLY A 395 -25.21 -8.07 -8.75
CA GLY A 395 -25.24 -8.47 -7.34
C GLY A 395 -26.57 -9.11 -6.91
N ARG A 396 -27.71 -8.56 -7.36
CA ARG A 396 -29.03 -9.17 -7.12
C ARG A 396 -29.11 -10.59 -7.71
N ARG A 397 -28.62 -10.79 -8.93
CA ARG A 397 -28.65 -12.11 -9.60
C ARG A 397 -27.80 -13.15 -8.89
N LEU A 398 -26.61 -12.77 -8.43
CA LEU A 398 -25.76 -13.65 -7.62
C LEU A 398 -26.49 -14.13 -6.37
N ARG A 399 -27.21 -13.23 -5.68
CA ARG A 399 -28.03 -13.56 -4.50
C ARG A 399 -29.19 -14.49 -4.85
N THR A 400 -29.89 -14.25 -5.97
CA THR A 400 -31.03 -15.08 -6.41
C THR A 400 -30.64 -16.52 -6.74
N ARG A 401 -29.42 -16.75 -7.26
CA ARG A 401 -28.95 -18.10 -7.59
C ARG A 401 -28.70 -18.99 -6.38
N ALA A 402 -28.53 -18.41 -5.18
CA ALA A 402 -28.27 -19.14 -3.93
C ALA A 402 -27.09 -20.14 -3.98
N LEU A 403 -26.13 -19.93 -4.89
CA LEU A 403 -24.93 -20.76 -5.07
C LEU A 403 -23.70 -20.20 -4.34
N TYR A 404 -23.74 -18.93 -3.92
CA TYR A 404 -22.58 -18.20 -3.41
C TYR A 404 -22.86 -17.64 -2.01
N THR A 405 -21.84 -17.64 -1.16
CA THR A 405 -21.92 -16.99 0.15
C THR A 405 -21.98 -15.47 0.00
N GLN A 406 -22.51 -14.76 1.00
CA GLN A 406 -22.55 -13.29 0.96
C GLN A 406 -21.16 -12.67 0.76
N THR A 407 -20.13 -13.24 1.38
CA THR A 407 -18.72 -12.82 1.20
C THR A 407 -18.21 -13.01 -0.24
N GLN A 408 -18.54 -14.14 -0.89
CA GLN A 408 -18.20 -14.37 -2.30
C GLN A 408 -18.91 -13.38 -3.22
N ILE A 409 -20.18 -13.07 -2.94
CA ILE A 409 -20.96 -12.10 -3.71
C ILE A 409 -20.35 -10.71 -3.60
N ASP A 410 -20.05 -10.25 -2.39
CA ASP A 410 -19.47 -8.93 -2.16
C ASP A 410 -18.09 -8.81 -2.80
N THR A 411 -17.28 -9.86 -2.72
CA THR A 411 -15.98 -9.95 -3.40
C THR A 411 -16.14 -9.86 -4.93
N ALA A 412 -17.07 -10.63 -5.51
CA ALA A 412 -17.29 -10.63 -6.95
C ALA A 412 -17.79 -9.27 -7.47
N VAL A 413 -18.68 -8.61 -6.73
CA VAL A 413 -19.19 -7.26 -7.05
C VAL A 413 -18.08 -6.21 -6.94
N ALA A 414 -17.28 -6.23 -5.87
CA ALA A 414 -16.17 -5.30 -5.68
C ALA A 414 -15.12 -5.44 -6.81
N ARG A 415 -14.84 -6.68 -7.25
CA ARG A 415 -13.87 -6.94 -8.32
C ARG A 415 -14.28 -6.37 -9.68
N VAL A 416 -15.57 -6.08 -9.91
CA VAL A 416 -16.00 -5.39 -11.15
C VAL A 416 -15.23 -4.08 -11.34
N ASP A 417 -15.01 -3.32 -10.27
CA ASP A 417 -14.21 -2.08 -10.32
C ASP A 417 -12.79 -2.32 -10.81
N THR A 418 -12.16 -3.41 -10.36
CA THR A 418 -10.80 -3.77 -10.78
C THR A 418 -10.73 -4.03 -12.29
N TYR A 419 -11.68 -4.77 -12.85
CA TYR A 419 -11.74 -5.01 -14.31
C TYR A 419 -12.00 -3.72 -15.09
N VAL A 420 -12.93 -2.87 -14.62
CA VAL A 420 -13.21 -1.56 -15.27
C VAL A 420 -11.96 -0.67 -15.25
N LEU A 421 -11.29 -0.57 -14.10
CA LEU A 421 -10.11 0.26 -13.92
C LEU A 421 -9.00 -0.18 -14.88
N ILE A 422 -8.69 -1.47 -14.94
CA ILE A 422 -7.64 -2.00 -15.84
C ILE A 422 -7.98 -1.75 -17.30
N ASN A 423 -9.21 -2.04 -17.71
CA ASN A 423 -9.64 -1.79 -19.09
C ASN A 423 -9.55 -0.30 -19.48
N ARG A 424 -9.83 0.61 -18.52
CA ARG A 424 -9.76 2.05 -18.74
C ARG A 424 -8.33 2.58 -18.77
N GLU A 425 -7.49 2.16 -17.82
CA GLU A 425 -6.13 2.68 -17.68
C GLU A 425 -5.14 2.03 -18.67
N ARG A 426 -5.51 0.89 -19.26
CA ARG A 426 -4.63 0.13 -20.16
C ARG A 426 -5.33 -0.24 -21.46
N PRO A 427 -5.46 0.72 -22.39
CA PRO A 427 -5.99 0.44 -23.72
C PRO A 427 -5.22 -0.70 -24.40
N GLY A 428 -5.94 -1.70 -24.91
CA GLY A 428 -5.34 -2.90 -25.54
C GLY A 428 -4.94 -4.01 -24.55
N PHE A 429 -5.15 -3.84 -23.25
CA PHE A 429 -4.93 -4.94 -22.30
C PHE A 429 -5.87 -6.12 -22.57
N PHE A 430 -7.14 -5.82 -22.90
CA PHE A 430 -8.08 -6.77 -23.47
C PHE A 430 -8.28 -6.43 -24.95
N ASP A 431 -8.30 -7.44 -25.81
CA ASP A 431 -8.53 -7.26 -27.24
C ASP A 431 -9.97 -6.81 -27.50
N ASN A 432 -10.91 -7.32 -26.71
CA ASN A 432 -12.33 -6.98 -26.82
C ASN A 432 -13.04 -7.03 -25.47
N VAL A 433 -14.17 -6.33 -25.39
CA VAL A 433 -15.03 -6.28 -24.21
C VAL A 433 -16.46 -6.63 -24.61
N ILE A 434 -17.06 -7.60 -23.92
CA ILE A 434 -18.43 -8.05 -24.14
C ILE A 434 -19.24 -7.79 -22.86
N PRO A 435 -20.33 -7.01 -22.94
CA PRO A 435 -21.13 -6.67 -21.78
C PRO A 435 -21.99 -7.86 -21.34
N CYS A 436 -21.85 -8.35 -20.10
CA CYS A 436 -22.55 -9.54 -19.59
C CYS A 436 -24.04 -9.34 -19.21
N VAL A 437 -24.72 -8.38 -19.88
CA VAL A 437 -26.15 -8.03 -19.68
C VAL A 437 -27.08 -9.22 -19.93
N PHE A 438 -28.38 -9.07 -19.62
CA PHE A 438 -29.52 -9.98 -19.82
C PHE A 438 -29.80 -10.36 -21.28
N ILE A 439 -28.74 -10.66 -22.00
CA ILE A 439 -28.72 -11.07 -23.35
C ILE A 439 -28.71 -12.62 -23.32
N PRO A 440 -29.58 -13.30 -24.08
CA PRO A 440 -29.48 -14.76 -24.24
C PRO A 440 -28.06 -15.14 -24.65
N LEU A 441 -27.54 -16.28 -24.19
CA LEU A 441 -26.21 -16.76 -24.58
C LEU A 441 -26.00 -16.77 -26.11
N ASP A 442 -27.07 -16.84 -26.90
CA ASP A 442 -27.06 -16.71 -28.37
C ASP A 442 -26.56 -15.35 -28.87
N LEU A 443 -26.95 -14.24 -28.24
CA LEU A 443 -26.44 -12.92 -28.65
C LEU A 443 -25.02 -12.66 -28.13
N PHE A 444 -24.63 -13.25 -26.99
CA PHE A 444 -23.23 -13.21 -26.52
C PHE A 444 -22.29 -13.82 -27.53
N HIS A 445 -22.70 -14.99 -28.03
CA HIS A 445 -22.03 -15.70 -29.08
C HIS A 445 -21.92 -14.85 -30.35
N ILE A 446 -23.01 -14.22 -30.80
CA ILE A 446 -23.00 -13.32 -31.96
C ILE A 446 -21.99 -12.17 -31.76
N LEU A 447 -22.00 -11.50 -30.61
CA LEU A 447 -21.06 -10.41 -30.30
C LEU A 447 -19.60 -10.88 -30.33
N LEU A 448 -19.33 -12.08 -29.79
CA LEU A 448 -18.01 -12.70 -29.82
C LEU A 448 -17.56 -13.01 -31.26
N CYS A 449 -18.44 -13.56 -32.10
CA CYS A 449 -18.15 -13.79 -33.52
C CYS A 449 -17.84 -12.49 -34.29
N TYR A 450 -18.57 -11.41 -34.01
CA TYR A 450 -18.27 -10.09 -34.60
C TYR A 450 -16.92 -9.52 -34.10
N SER A 451 -16.61 -9.76 -32.83
CA SER A 451 -15.38 -9.33 -32.18
C SER A 451 -14.14 -10.10 -32.71
N LEU A 452 -14.30 -11.38 -33.00
CA LEU A 452 -13.30 -12.22 -33.66
C LEU A 452 -13.28 -11.89 -35.17
N ASN A 453 -12.68 -10.74 -35.52
CA ASN A 453 -12.59 -10.23 -36.89
C ASN A 453 -12.22 -11.31 -37.93
N SER A 454 -12.80 -11.24 -39.15
CA SER A 454 -12.69 -12.25 -40.22
C SER A 454 -11.26 -12.72 -40.53
N LYS A 455 -10.25 -11.87 -40.33
CA LYS A 455 -8.84 -12.20 -40.55
C LYS A 455 -8.28 -13.21 -39.55
N TRP A 456 -8.77 -13.25 -38.31
CA TRP A 456 -8.22 -14.16 -37.29
C TRP A 456 -8.88 -15.52 -37.33
N ILE A 457 -10.20 -15.56 -37.58
CA ILE A 457 -10.87 -16.80 -37.97
C ILE A 457 -10.21 -17.34 -39.25
N LYS A 458 -9.91 -16.49 -40.23
CA LYS A 458 -9.12 -16.89 -41.41
C LYS A 458 -7.71 -17.36 -41.08
N TYR A 459 -7.07 -16.89 -40.01
CA TYR A 459 -5.73 -17.31 -39.58
C TYR A 459 -5.77 -18.70 -38.90
N VAL A 460 -6.78 -18.92 -38.04
CA VAL A 460 -7.11 -20.24 -37.48
C VAL A 460 -7.46 -21.22 -38.63
N VAL A 461 -8.19 -20.75 -39.65
CA VAL A 461 -8.49 -21.50 -40.88
C VAL A 461 -7.26 -21.68 -41.78
N PHE A 462 -6.27 -20.78 -41.78
CA PHE A 462 -5.09 -20.85 -42.66
C PHE A 462 -4.09 -21.92 -42.22
N LEU A 463 -4.11 -22.29 -40.93
CA LEU A 463 -3.42 -23.48 -40.42
C LEU A 463 -3.99 -24.79 -41.00
N HIS A 464 -5.18 -24.74 -41.61
CA HIS A 464 -5.74 -25.82 -42.42
C HIS A 464 -5.49 -25.58 -43.91
N THR A 465 -4.53 -26.28 -44.48
CA THR A 465 -4.40 -26.44 -45.94
C THR A 465 -5.55 -27.27 -46.52
N ILE A 466 -6.79 -26.77 -46.55
CA ILE A 466 -7.93 -27.35 -47.29
C ILE A 466 -8.86 -26.19 -47.76
N PRO A 467 -9.34 -26.17 -49.01
CA PRO A 467 -9.98 -24.99 -49.60
C PRO A 467 -11.32 -24.65 -48.92
N LEU A 468 -11.52 -23.34 -48.71
CA LEU A 468 -12.76 -22.72 -48.23
C LEU A 468 -13.99 -23.29 -48.96
N ASN A 469 -14.74 -24.16 -48.28
CA ASN A 469 -16.06 -24.60 -48.73
C ASN A 469 -17.15 -23.71 -48.10
N ASP A 470 -18.20 -23.44 -48.88
CA ASP A 470 -19.14 -22.31 -48.80
C ASP A 470 -19.93 -22.05 -47.48
N LYS A 471 -19.68 -22.75 -46.37
CA LYS A 471 -20.42 -22.55 -45.11
C LYS A 471 -20.07 -21.27 -44.35
N VAL A 472 -18.94 -20.65 -44.66
CA VAL A 472 -18.48 -19.43 -43.99
C VAL A 472 -19.21 -18.18 -44.50
N LYS A 473 -19.98 -18.25 -45.62
CA LYS A 473 -20.66 -17.10 -46.21
C LYS A 473 -21.95 -16.66 -45.51
N THR A 474 -22.53 -17.45 -44.60
CA THR A 474 -23.85 -17.14 -44.01
C THR A 474 -23.81 -16.44 -42.64
N CYS A 475 -22.63 -16.08 -42.13
CA CYS A 475 -22.48 -15.26 -40.91
C CYS A 475 -21.75 -13.92 -41.15
N PHE A 476 -21.61 -13.48 -42.42
CA PHE A 476 -21.00 -12.19 -42.77
C PHE A 476 -22.01 -11.16 -43.23
#